data_AF-A0A970GXB6-F1
#
_entry.id   AF-A0A970GXB6-F1
#
_cell.length_a   1.000
_cell.length_b   1.000
_cell.length_c   1.000
_cell.angle_alpha   90.00
_cell.angle_beta   90.00
_cell.angle_gamma   90.00
#
_symmetry.space_group_name_H-M   'P 1'
#
loop_
_entity.id
_entity.type
_entity.pdbx_description
1 polymer ?
#
loop_
_entity_poly.entity_id
_entity_poly.type
_entity_poly.pdbx_seq_one_letter_code
_entity_poly.pdbx_strand_id
1 'polypeptide(L)'
;MSELQLTTLTLPAADLGMENPLAPLAPPGDAHAQMRFGDGIPDEIRRQAGYGRHRGCLPYRVQDGYNRDRKSRALRVAVLQNGHLRATFLLDYGGRMASLVHLPSGRELLAANPVFQPAN
;
A
#
# COMPACT_ATOMS: atom_id res chain seq x y z
N MET A 1 -24.22 2.83 15.88
CA MET A 1 -23.39 4.04 16.07
C MET A 1 -22.02 3.73 15.51
N SER A 2 -21.38 4.70 14.84
CA SER A 2 -20.01 4.54 14.33
C SER A 2 -19.06 5.32 15.23
N GLU A 3 -17.86 4.79 15.43
CA GLU A 3 -16.82 5.35 16.30
C GLU A 3 -15.51 5.45 15.52
N LEU A 4 -14.80 6.56 15.70
CA LEU A 4 -13.49 6.81 15.11
C LEU A 4 -12.48 7.08 16.23
N GLN A 5 -11.37 6.34 16.22
CA GLN A 5 -10.27 6.53 17.16
C GLN A 5 -8.96 6.75 16.41
N LEU A 6 -8.21 7.78 16.82
CA LEU A 6 -6.82 7.97 16.41
C LEU A 6 -5.92 7.32 17.46
N THR A 7 -5.08 6.39 17.03
CA THR A 7 -4.21 5.61 17.92
C THR A 7 -2.95 5.16 17.18
N THR A 8 -2.18 4.25 17.77
CA THR A 8 -1.04 3.62 17.14
C THR A 8 -1.23 2.11 16.99
N LEU A 9 -0.67 1.56 15.91
CA LEU A 9 -0.55 0.13 15.69
C LEU A 9 0.94 -0.24 15.77
N THR A 10 1.29 -1.10 16.72
CA THR A 10 2.68 -1.56 16.89
C THR A 10 2.88 -2.88 16.17
N LEU A 11 3.81 -2.91 15.21
CA LEU A 11 4.19 -4.13 14.49
C LEU A 11 5.67 -4.09 14.05
N PRO A 12 6.28 -5.23 13.66
CA PRO A 12 7.59 -5.23 13.04
C PRO A 12 7.56 -4.45 11.73
N ALA A 13 8.35 -3.37 11.67
CA ALA A 13 8.35 -2.44 10.55
C ALA A 13 9.78 -2.06 10.14
N ALA A 14 10.04 -2.14 8.84
CA ALA A 14 11.26 -1.62 8.22
C ALA A 14 11.17 -0.10 8.04
N ASP A 15 12.33 0.55 7.91
CA ASP A 15 12.40 1.99 7.66
C ASP A 15 12.16 2.30 6.18
N LEU A 16 11.49 3.41 5.87
CA LEU A 16 11.38 3.92 4.49
C LEU A 16 12.70 4.52 3.99
N GLY A 17 13.61 4.87 4.91
CA GLY A 17 14.86 5.54 4.60
C GLY A 17 14.67 6.96 4.09
N MET A 18 15.76 7.54 3.60
CA MET A 18 15.71 8.85 2.94
C MET A 18 15.18 8.69 1.51
N GLU A 19 14.44 9.69 1.04
CA GLU A 19 14.09 9.79 -0.37
C GLU A 19 15.35 9.97 -1.23
N ASN A 20 15.29 9.45 -2.46
CA ASN A 20 16.37 9.61 -3.43
C ASN A 20 16.61 11.11 -3.70
N PRO A 21 17.83 11.64 -3.47
CA PRO A 21 18.11 13.06 -3.69
C PRO A 21 18.17 13.42 -5.19
N LEU A 22 18.30 12.42 -6.07
CA LEU A 22 18.35 12.62 -7.51
C LEU A 22 16.94 12.83 -8.07
N ALA A 23 16.80 13.81 -8.97
CA ALA A 23 15.56 13.99 -9.71
C ALA A 23 15.28 12.72 -10.55
N PRO A 24 14.04 12.17 -10.55
CA PRO A 24 13.68 11.03 -11.36
C PRO A 24 13.51 11.45 -12.83
N LEU A 25 14.62 11.79 -13.48
CA LEU A 25 14.67 12.23 -14.88
C LEU A 25 14.27 11.10 -15.84
N ALA A 26 14.45 9.85 -15.41
CA ALA A 26 13.89 8.68 -16.04
C ALA A 26 12.89 8.01 -15.09
N PRO A 27 11.75 7.51 -15.59
CA PRO A 27 10.84 6.73 -14.78
C PRO A 27 11.54 5.48 -14.23
N PRO A 28 11.27 5.08 -12.97
CA PRO A 28 11.79 3.84 -12.41
C PRO A 28 11.46 2.66 -13.33
N GLY A 29 12.40 1.73 -13.46
CA GLY A 29 12.14 0.49 -14.21
C GLY A 29 11.00 -0.27 -13.54
N ASP A 30 9.94 -0.58 -14.30
CA ASP A 30 8.84 -1.37 -13.81
C ASP A 30 8.95 -2.78 -14.40
N ALA A 31 9.35 -3.74 -13.56
CA ALA A 31 9.50 -5.15 -13.93
C ALA A 31 8.17 -5.79 -14.40
N HIS A 32 7.04 -5.21 -14.02
CA HIS A 32 5.69 -5.61 -14.42
C HIS A 32 5.18 -4.84 -15.65
N ALA A 33 6.00 -3.98 -16.26
CA ALA A 33 5.58 -3.23 -17.44
C ALA A 33 5.27 -4.11 -18.66
N GLN A 34 5.93 -5.27 -18.76
CA GLN A 34 5.70 -6.21 -19.84
C GLN A 34 4.54 -7.14 -19.49
N MET A 35 3.32 -6.69 -19.78
CA MET A 35 2.14 -7.55 -19.68
C MET A 35 2.10 -8.47 -20.90
N ARG A 36 2.18 -9.78 -20.67
CA ARG A 36 1.95 -10.80 -21.70
C ARG A 36 0.49 -11.23 -21.64
N PHE A 37 -0.24 -11.13 -22.75
CA PHE A 37 -1.60 -11.63 -22.84
C PHE A 37 -1.58 -13.09 -23.28
N GLY A 38 -2.37 -13.91 -22.59
CA GLY A 38 -2.68 -15.26 -23.07
C GLY A 38 -3.65 -15.23 -24.25
N ASP A 39 -3.81 -16.40 -24.86
CA ASP A 39 -4.84 -16.64 -25.86
C ASP A 39 -6.23 -16.54 -25.19
N GLY A 40 -7.17 -15.84 -25.83
CA GLY A 40 -8.54 -15.66 -25.33
C GLY A 40 -8.84 -14.31 -24.68
N ILE A 41 -7.86 -13.41 -24.52
CA ILE A 41 -8.15 -12.03 -24.10
C ILE A 41 -8.67 -11.22 -25.30
N PRO A 42 -9.86 -10.60 -25.21
CA PRO A 42 -10.39 -9.75 -26.29
C PRO A 42 -9.45 -8.59 -26.63
N ASP A 43 -9.37 -8.23 -27.91
CA ASP A 43 -8.48 -7.17 -28.38
C ASP A 43 -8.78 -5.80 -27.79
N GLU A 44 -10.04 -5.54 -27.44
CA GLU A 44 -10.42 -4.32 -26.75
C GLU A 44 -9.72 -4.19 -25.39
N ILE A 45 -9.68 -5.27 -24.60
CA ILE A 45 -8.98 -5.30 -23.31
C ILE A 45 -7.48 -5.14 -23.51
N ARG A 46 -6.91 -5.78 -24.54
CA ARG A 46 -5.48 -5.64 -24.87
C ARG A 46 -5.12 -4.20 -25.21
N ARG A 47 -5.97 -3.50 -25.97
CA ARG A 47 -5.76 -2.08 -26.34
C ARG A 47 -5.86 -1.13 -25.15
N GLN A 48 -6.68 -1.45 -24.16
CA GLN A 48 -6.84 -0.63 -22.95
C GLN A 48 -5.82 -0.96 -21.86
N ALA A 49 -5.05 -2.03 -22.01
CA ALA A 49 -4.07 -2.41 -21.01
C ALA A 49 -2.94 -1.37 -20.90
N GLY A 50 -2.78 -0.82 -19.70
CA GLY A 50 -1.84 0.27 -19.44
C GLY A 50 -2.38 1.67 -19.80
N TYR A 51 -3.63 1.79 -20.25
CA TYR A 51 -4.29 3.09 -20.38
C TYR A 51 -4.32 3.81 -19.03
N GLY A 52 -4.00 5.11 -19.02
CA GLY A 52 -3.91 5.93 -17.81
C GLY A 52 -2.66 5.69 -16.94
N ARG A 53 -1.74 4.79 -17.35
CA ARG A 53 -0.53 4.52 -16.58
C ARG A 53 0.46 5.67 -16.68
N HIS A 54 0.65 6.38 -15.57
CA HIS A 54 1.72 7.35 -15.44
C HIS A 54 3.04 6.63 -15.16
N ARG A 55 4.09 6.92 -15.93
CA ARG A 55 5.38 6.20 -15.83
C ARG A 55 6.26 6.70 -14.68
N GLY A 56 6.02 7.91 -14.18
CA GLY A 56 6.87 8.54 -13.17
C GLY A 56 6.12 8.87 -11.88
N CYS A 57 6.81 9.56 -11.00
CA CYS A 57 6.27 10.09 -9.76
C CYS A 57 6.46 11.61 -9.63
N LEU A 58 6.81 12.32 -10.70
CA LEU A 58 7.01 13.77 -10.65
C LEU A 58 5.72 14.48 -10.16
N PRO A 59 5.82 15.47 -9.26
CA PRO A 59 7.04 16.14 -8.79
C PRO A 59 7.74 15.47 -7.57
N TYR A 60 7.28 14.30 -7.12
CA TYR A 60 7.84 13.59 -5.96
C TYR A 60 9.17 12.89 -6.28
N ARG A 61 9.97 12.68 -5.22
CA ARG A 61 11.22 11.91 -5.27
C ARG A 61 10.93 10.41 -5.14
N VAL A 62 11.86 9.59 -5.64
CA VAL A 62 11.75 8.13 -5.53
C VAL A 62 11.99 7.70 -4.09
N GLN A 63 11.16 6.80 -3.58
CA GLN A 63 11.32 6.17 -2.27
C GLN A 63 11.97 4.79 -2.43
N ASP A 64 13.29 4.77 -2.65
CA ASP A 64 14.10 3.56 -2.84
C ASP A 64 15.14 3.35 -1.72
N GLY A 65 15.14 4.22 -0.69
CA GLY A 65 16.03 4.13 0.47
C GLY A 65 15.59 3.15 1.56
N TYR A 66 14.48 2.42 1.37
CA TYR A 66 13.91 1.56 2.39
C TYR A 66 14.83 0.38 2.72
N ASN A 67 14.89 -0.01 3.98
CA ASN A 67 15.74 -1.11 4.43
C ASN A 67 14.96 -2.40 4.66
N ARG A 68 15.64 -3.45 5.13
CA ARG A 68 15.05 -4.73 5.53
C ARG A 68 15.17 -5.00 7.04
N ASP A 69 15.66 -4.03 7.80
CA ASP A 69 15.85 -4.11 9.25
C ASP A 69 14.52 -3.80 9.97
N ARG A 70 13.77 -4.86 10.29
CA ARG A 70 12.48 -4.74 10.97
C ARG A 70 12.67 -4.60 12.47
N LYS A 71 12.11 -3.54 13.03
CA LYS A 71 12.05 -3.29 14.47
C LYS A 71 10.60 -3.06 14.88
N SER A 72 10.30 -3.22 16.16
CA SER A 72 9.00 -2.83 16.70
C SER A 72 8.81 -1.33 16.51
N ARG A 73 7.78 -0.91 15.74
CA ARG A 73 7.46 0.50 15.53
C ARG A 73 5.96 0.74 15.70
N ALA A 74 5.63 1.88 16.29
CA ALA A 74 4.26 2.37 16.40
C ALA A 74 3.93 3.20 15.15
N LEU A 75 2.99 2.73 14.34
CA LEU A 75 2.48 3.46 13.17
C LEU A 75 1.21 4.21 13.56
N ARG A 76 1.04 5.46 13.12
CA ARG A 76 -0.19 6.22 13.39
C ARG A 76 -1.33 5.62 12.58
N VAL A 77 -2.44 5.34 13.25
CA VAL A 77 -3.63 4.76 12.63
C VAL A 77 -4.91 5.47 13.00
N ALA A 78 -5.87 5.42 12.09
CA ALA A 78 -7.28 5.64 12.39
C ALA A 78 -8.00 4.31 12.42
N VAL A 79 -8.73 4.03 13.49
CA VAL A 79 -9.61 2.87 13.62
C VAL A 79 -11.04 3.37 13.53
N LEU A 80 -11.74 2.98 12.46
CA LEU A 80 -13.15 3.28 12.25
C LEU A 80 -13.95 2.00 12.45
N GLN A 81 -14.91 2.01 13.37
CA GLN A 81 -15.74 0.84 13.63
C GLN A 81 -17.23 1.19 13.73
N ASN A 82 -18.07 0.20 13.43
CA ASN A 82 -19.51 0.23 13.66
C ASN A 82 -19.97 -1.13 14.21
N GLY A 83 -21.27 -1.44 14.15
CA GLY A 83 -21.80 -2.73 14.63
C GLY A 83 -21.40 -3.97 13.81
N HIS A 84 -20.74 -3.81 12.66
CA HIS A 84 -20.44 -4.88 11.72
C HIS A 84 -18.97 -4.97 11.31
N LEU A 85 -18.28 -3.84 11.22
CA LEU A 85 -16.93 -3.74 10.67
C LEU A 85 -16.03 -2.91 11.59
N ARG A 86 -14.74 -3.27 11.61
CA ARG A 86 -13.64 -2.44 12.13
C ARG A 86 -12.57 -2.33 11.06
N ALA A 87 -12.30 -1.11 10.60
CA ALA A 87 -11.28 -0.79 9.62
C ALA A 87 -10.11 -0.04 10.27
N THR A 88 -8.88 -0.46 10.00
CA THR A 88 -7.65 0.19 10.48
C THR A 88 -6.90 0.80 9.31
N PHE A 89 -6.66 2.12 9.34
CA PHE A 89 -5.99 2.87 8.29
C PHE A 89 -4.64 3.39 8.75
N LEU A 90 -3.59 3.18 7.96
CA LEU A 90 -2.24 3.70 8.17
C LEU A 90 -2.16 5.17 7.71
N LEU A 91 -2.13 6.11 8.66
CA LEU A 91 -2.29 7.54 8.37
C LEU A 91 -1.07 8.12 7.63
N ASP A 92 0.14 7.71 8.00
CA ASP A 92 1.37 8.23 7.40
C ASP A 92 1.72 7.53 6.06
N TYR A 93 0.89 6.59 5.60
CA TYR A 93 1.13 5.75 4.42
C TYR A 93 -0.02 5.84 3.41
N GLY A 94 -0.46 7.07 3.13
CA GLY A 94 -1.50 7.36 2.15
C GLY A 94 -2.91 6.90 2.57
N GLY A 95 -3.14 6.71 3.88
CA GLY A 95 -4.43 6.23 4.38
C GLY A 95 -4.71 4.78 3.99
N ARG A 96 -3.67 3.96 3.75
CA ARG A 96 -3.82 2.55 3.38
C ARG A 96 -4.61 1.79 4.44
N MET A 97 -5.69 1.11 4.03
CA MET A 97 -6.40 0.17 4.91
C MET A 97 -5.54 -1.08 5.12
N ALA A 98 -5.08 -1.28 6.36
CA ALA A 98 -4.23 -2.41 6.75
C ALA A 98 -5.03 -3.61 7.25
N SER A 99 -6.25 -3.39 7.75
CA SER A 99 -7.13 -4.44 8.29
C SER A 99 -8.59 -4.03 8.13
N LEU A 100 -9.44 -5.01 7.84
CA LEU A 100 -10.90 -4.88 7.80
C LEU A 100 -11.53 -6.12 8.42
N VAL A 101 -11.93 -6.03 9.69
CA VAL A 101 -12.51 -7.14 10.42
C VAL A 101 -14.03 -7.09 10.36
N HIS A 102 -14.66 -8.20 9.94
CA HIS A 102 -16.08 -8.44 10.15
C HIS A 102 -16.32 -8.88 11.58
N LEU A 103 -16.91 -8.00 12.39
CA LEU A 103 -17.07 -8.18 13.83
C LEU A 103 -17.95 -9.39 14.21
N PRO A 104 -19.11 -9.64 13.57
CA PRO A 104 -19.96 -10.78 13.94
C PRO A 104 -19.26 -12.15 13.79
N SER A 105 -18.37 -12.30 12.80
CA SER A 105 -17.65 -13.56 12.58
C SER A 105 -16.19 -13.52 13.05
N GLY A 106 -15.71 -12.38 13.55
CA GLY A 106 -14.29 -12.15 13.87
C GLY A 106 -13.33 -12.32 12.69
N ARG A 107 -13.82 -12.27 11.44
CA ARG A 107 -13.01 -12.62 10.26
C ARG A 107 -12.30 -11.40 9.69
N GLU A 108 -11.00 -11.49 9.52
CA GLU A 108 -10.23 -10.53 8.71
C GLU A 108 -10.57 -10.70 7.23
N LEU A 109 -10.96 -9.61 6.58
CA LEU A 109 -11.41 -9.60 5.18
C LEU A 109 -10.29 -9.20 4.21
N LEU A 110 -9.16 -8.71 4.70
CA LEU A 110 -7.98 -8.37 3.91
C LEU A 110 -6.82 -9.33 4.15
N ALA A 111 -5.84 -9.33 3.24
CA ALA A 111 -4.52 -9.86 3.55
C ALA A 111 -3.78 -8.90 4.49
N ALA A 112 -4.11 -8.95 5.78
CA ALA A 112 -3.51 -8.11 6.82
C ALA A 112 -2.07 -8.55 7.09
N ASN A 113 -1.11 -7.94 6.38
CA ASN A 113 0.31 -8.28 6.52
C ASN A 113 0.78 -8.00 7.96
N PRO A 114 1.30 -9.01 8.69
CA PRO A 114 1.75 -8.84 10.08
C PRO A 114 3.02 -7.99 10.20
N VAL A 115 3.66 -7.63 9.08
CA VAL A 115 4.82 -6.76 9.03
C VAL A 115 4.61 -5.58 8.09
N PHE A 116 5.23 -4.45 8.39
CA PHE A 116 5.35 -3.34 7.45
C PHE A 116 6.75 -3.39 6.81
N GLN A 117 6.82 -3.79 5.55
CA GLN A 117 8.09 -3.88 4.83
C GLN A 117 7.90 -3.38 3.39
N PRO A 118 8.22 -2.11 3.11
CA PRO A 118 8.18 -1.55 1.76
C PRO A 118 9.01 -2.40 0.78
N ALA A 119 8.51 -2.51 -0.44
CA ALA A 119 9.20 -3.13 -1.57
C ALA A 119 8.61 -2.50 -2.83
N ASN A 120 9.36 -1.58 -3.44
CA ASN A 120 9.08 -0.99 -4.74
C ASN A 120 9.89 -1.72 -5.82
#